data_AF-A0AA96LJQ4-F1
#
_entry.id   AF-A0AA96LJQ4-F1
#
_cell.length_a   1.000
_cell.length_b   1.000
_cell.length_c   1.000
_cell.angle_alpha   90.00
_cell.angle_beta   90.00
_cell.angle_gamma   90.00
#
_symmetry.space_group_name_H-M   'P 1'
#
loop_
_entity.id
_entity.type
_entity.pdbx_description
1 polymer ?
#
loop_
_entity_poly.entity_id
_entity_poly.type
_entity_poly.pdbx_seq_one_letter_code
_entity_poly.pdbx_strand_id
1 'polypeptide(L)'
;MTEPDEYVFALDWQQESFLYNPHLEKGSANWTISFYPDGDYYFYLHKEFKWGYLGHPWENTISVFGAELLQQFENNMPSILGEVVRRS
;
A
#
# COMPACT_ATOMS: atom_id res chain seq x y z
N MET A 1 2.11 -11.96 -0.77
CA MET A 1 2.50 -11.50 0.59
C MET A 1 4.02 -11.44 0.62
N THR A 2 4.64 -10.47 1.29
CA THR A 2 6.09 -10.23 1.14
C THR A 2 6.93 -11.20 1.96
N GLU A 3 8.07 -11.64 1.42
CA GLU A 3 9.09 -12.39 2.17
C GLU A 3 9.87 -11.48 3.15
N PRO A 4 10.53 -12.02 4.19
CA PRO A 4 11.22 -11.22 5.22
C PRO A 4 12.26 -10.23 4.69
N ASP A 5 12.98 -10.60 3.63
CA ASP A 5 14.00 -9.75 3.00
C ASP A 5 13.45 -8.98 1.78
N GLU A 6 12.15 -9.07 1.53
CA GLU A 6 11.51 -8.46 0.37
C GLU A 6 11.16 -7.00 0.63
N TYR A 7 11.49 -6.18 -0.36
CA TYR A 7 11.13 -4.77 -0.37
C TYR A 7 10.12 -4.51 -1.48
N VAL A 8 9.24 -3.56 -1.23
CA VAL A 8 8.24 -3.05 -2.18
C VAL A 8 8.53 -1.59 -2.47
N PHE A 9 8.09 -1.11 -3.61
CA PHE A 9 8.14 0.32 -3.90
C PHE A 9 7.06 1.03 -3.11
N ALA A 10 7.43 2.07 -2.37
CA ALA A 10 6.52 2.97 -1.68
C ALA A 10 6.74 4.38 -2.24
N LEU A 11 5.69 5.01 -2.73
CA LEU A 11 5.74 6.33 -3.36
C LEU A 11 4.61 7.19 -2.82
N ASP A 12 4.98 8.40 -2.42
CA ASP A 12 4.07 9.49 -2.12
C ASP A 12 4.32 10.60 -3.16
N TRP A 13 3.28 11.00 -3.85
CA TRP A 13 3.39 11.90 -4.99
C TRP A 13 3.88 13.29 -4.56
N GLN A 14 4.89 13.81 -5.26
CA GLN A 14 5.69 15.00 -4.90
C GLN A 14 6.66 14.85 -3.71
N GLN A 15 6.75 13.66 -3.10
CA GLN A 15 7.70 13.35 -2.02
C GLN A 15 8.75 12.32 -2.46
N GLU A 16 9.66 11.98 -1.55
CA GLU A 16 10.66 10.92 -1.78
C GLU A 16 10.01 9.53 -1.92
N SER A 17 10.53 8.73 -2.85
CA SER A 17 10.17 7.32 -2.99
C SER A 17 11.08 6.44 -2.15
N PHE A 18 10.53 5.37 -1.58
CA PHE A 18 11.26 4.44 -0.70
C PHE A 18 11.18 3.00 -1.21
N LEU A 19 12.24 2.23 -0.90
CA LEU A 19 12.12 0.78 -0.79
C LEU A 19 11.65 0.48 0.63
N TYR A 20 10.42 -0.02 0.74
CA TYR A 20 9.78 -0.31 2.01
C TYR A 20 9.78 -1.82 2.27
N ASN A 21 10.09 -2.24 3.50
CA ASN A 21 9.99 -3.65 3.91
C ASN A 21 9.12 -3.73 5.18
N PRO A 22 7.92 -4.34 5.13
CA PRO A 22 7.02 -4.41 6.29
C PRO A 22 7.54 -5.26 7.44
N HIS A 23 8.58 -6.08 7.23
CA HIS A 23 9.16 -6.97 8.24
C HIS A 23 10.26 -6.31 9.07
N LEU A 24 10.75 -5.14 8.66
CA LEU A 24 11.71 -4.40 9.45
C LEU A 24 11.03 -3.69 10.63
N GLU A 25 11.73 -3.60 11.75
CA GLU A 25 11.23 -2.92 12.95
C GLU A 25 10.99 -1.44 12.67
N LYS A 26 9.90 -0.88 13.23
CA LYS A 26 9.62 0.56 13.11
C LYS A 26 10.80 1.37 13.66
N GLY A 27 11.35 2.25 12.82
CA GLY A 27 12.50 3.09 13.16
C GLY A 27 13.86 2.50 12.76
N SER A 28 13.92 1.27 12.25
CA SER A 28 15.17 0.72 11.69
C SER A 28 15.50 1.28 10.30
N ALA A 29 14.52 1.93 9.66
CA ALA A 29 14.66 2.64 8.40
C ALA A 29 13.94 3.99 8.47
N ASN A 30 14.49 5.00 7.80
CA ASN A 30 13.93 6.36 7.74
C ASN A 30 12.85 6.46 6.67
N TRP A 31 11.77 5.67 6.78
CA TRP A 31 10.60 5.84 5.93
C TRP A 31 9.68 6.89 6.52
N THR A 32 9.42 7.96 5.78
CA THR A 32 8.51 9.03 6.20
C THR A 32 7.09 8.87 5.63
N ILE A 33 6.87 7.85 4.79
CA ILE A 33 5.62 7.65 4.07
C ILE A 33 4.53 7.03 4.98
N SER A 34 3.37 7.68 5.02
CA SER A 34 2.17 7.19 5.71
C SER A 34 1.46 6.10 4.90
N PHE A 35 0.81 5.14 5.56
CA PHE A 35 -0.10 4.21 4.89
C PHE A 35 -1.45 4.83 4.53
N TYR A 36 -1.75 5.99 5.13
CA TYR A 36 -3.00 6.71 4.92
C TYR A 36 -2.70 7.94 4.07
N PRO A 37 -3.35 8.07 2.89
CA PRO A 37 -3.19 9.24 2.05
C PRO A 37 -3.59 10.50 2.82
N ASP A 38 -2.75 11.53 2.76
CA ASP A 38 -2.95 12.83 3.39
C ASP A 38 -3.40 13.93 2.41
N GLY A 39 -3.67 13.55 1.16
CA GLY A 39 -4.12 14.46 0.11
C GLY A 39 -3.38 14.27 -1.22
N ASP A 40 -2.27 13.53 -1.21
CA ASP A 40 -1.52 13.14 -2.39
C ASP A 40 -1.78 11.68 -2.82
N TYR A 41 -1.23 11.29 -3.96
CA TYR A 41 -1.28 9.90 -4.41
C TYR A 41 -0.27 9.05 -3.66
N TYR A 42 -0.75 7.90 -3.16
CA TYR A 42 0.07 6.93 -2.47
C TYR A 42 0.10 5.62 -3.23
N PHE A 43 1.29 5.05 -3.41
CA PHE A 43 1.46 3.78 -4.08
C PHE A 43 2.35 2.85 -3.26
N TYR A 44 1.87 1.63 -3.02
CA TYR A 44 2.70 0.52 -2.59
C TYR A 44 2.62 -0.57 -3.65
N LEU A 45 3.74 -0.84 -4.32
CA LEU A 45 3.80 -1.73 -5.46
C LEU A 45 4.85 -2.81 -5.21
N HIS A 46 4.42 -4.06 -5.40
CA HIS A 46 5.35 -5.18 -5.48
C HIS A 46 6.37 -4.95 -6.59
N LYS A 47 7.62 -5.38 -6.41
CA LYS A 47 8.71 -5.13 -7.37
C LYS A 47 8.42 -5.63 -8.79
N GLU A 48 7.79 -6.80 -8.90
CA GLU A 48 7.32 -7.35 -10.17
C GLU A 48 5.85 -7.03 -10.50
N PHE A 49 5.25 -6.03 -9.83
CA PHE A 49 3.86 -5.58 -10.03
C PHE A 49 2.79 -6.69 -9.95
N LYS A 50 3.05 -7.75 -9.17
CA LYS A 50 2.10 -8.86 -8.96
C LYS A 50 0.88 -8.43 -8.16
N TRP A 51 1.05 -7.44 -7.29
CA TRP A 51 0.00 -6.81 -6.50
C TRP A 51 0.37 -5.35 -6.22
N GLY A 52 -0.62 -4.56 -5.81
CA GLY A 52 -0.40 -3.19 -5.39
C GLY A 52 -1.57 -2.56 -4.67
N TYR A 53 -1.27 -1.43 -4.04
CA TYR A 53 -2.18 -0.57 -3.29
C TYR A 53 -2.00 0.85 -3.83
N LEU A 54 -3.09 1.48 -4.24
CA LEU A 54 -3.08 2.83 -4.81
C LEU A 54 -4.14 3.69 -4.09
N GLY A 55 -3.69 4.70 -3.35
CA GLY A 55 -4.53 5.72 -2.76
C GLY A 55 -4.84 6.80 -3.78
N HIS A 56 -6.13 7.06 -4.04
CA HIS A 56 -6.60 8.09 -4.95
C HIS A 56 -7.21 9.25 -4.14
N PRO A 57 -6.48 10.36 -3.94
CA PRO A 57 -6.86 11.40 -2.97
C PRO A 57 -8.20 12.06 -3.31
N TRP A 58 -8.46 12.33 -4.59
CA TRP A 58 -9.68 13.06 -4.99
C TRP A 58 -10.96 12.21 -4.94
N GLU A 59 -10.82 10.89 -4.99
CA GLU A 59 -11.96 9.98 -4.85
C GLU A 59 -12.13 9.54 -3.39
N ASN A 60 -11.12 9.78 -2.53
CA ASN A 60 -11.01 9.21 -1.20
C ASN A 60 -11.15 7.69 -1.20
N THR A 61 -10.55 7.05 -2.21
CA THR A 61 -10.60 5.60 -2.40
C THR A 61 -9.20 5.02 -2.38
N ILE A 62 -9.14 3.74 -2.03
CA ILE A 62 -7.94 2.93 -2.17
C ILE A 62 -8.30 1.79 -3.12
N SER A 63 -7.50 1.66 -4.18
CA SER A 63 -7.59 0.56 -5.12
C SER A 63 -6.52 -0.47 -4.76
N VAL A 64 -6.94 -1.73 -4.63
CA VAL A 64 -6.04 -2.86 -4.41
C VAL A 64 -6.16 -3.84 -5.57
N PHE A 65 -5.03 -4.39 -6.00
CA PHE A 65 -5.01 -5.40 -7.07
C PHE A 65 -4.01 -6.52 -6.75
N GLY A 66 -4.15 -7.63 -7.47
CA GLY A 66 -3.37 -8.85 -7.29
C GLY A 66 -4.06 -9.83 -6.35
N ALA A 67 -4.17 -11.09 -6.80
CA ALA A 67 -4.97 -12.11 -6.11
C ALA A 67 -4.54 -12.33 -4.65
N GLU A 68 -3.23 -12.31 -4.38
CA GLU A 68 -2.70 -12.50 -3.04
C GLU A 68 -3.11 -11.37 -2.08
N LEU A 69 -3.00 -10.11 -2.50
CA LEU A 69 -3.35 -8.97 -1.66
C LEU A 69 -4.86 -8.88 -1.47
N LEU A 70 -5.63 -9.10 -2.54
CA LEU A 70 -7.10 -9.13 -2.48
C LEU A 70 -7.60 -10.16 -1.47
N GLN A 71 -7.03 -11.37 -1.47
CA GLN A 71 -7.39 -12.41 -0.51
C GLN A 71 -7.11 -11.98 0.95
N GLN A 72 -6.03 -11.23 1.20
CA GLN A 72 -5.76 -10.71 2.55
C GLN A 72 -6.79 -9.66 2.97
N PHE A 73 -7.23 -8.79 2.06
CA PHE A 73 -8.28 -7.82 2.32
C PHE A 73 -9.64 -8.48 2.57
N GLU A 74 -9.95 -9.56 1.85
CA GLU A 74 -11.19 -10.32 2.06
C GLU A 74 -11.19 -11.04 3.42
N ASN A 75 -10.04 -11.56 3.84
CA ASN A 75 -9.90 -12.24 5.13
C ASN A 75 -9.80 -11.27 6.31
N ASN A 76 -9.18 -10.10 6.11
CA ASN A 76 -8.79 -9.15 7.16
C ASN A 76 -9.06 -7.71 6.73
N MET A 77 -10.28 -7.38 6.33
CA MET A 77 -10.64 -6.03 5.92
C MET A 77 -10.34 -5.03 7.06
N PRO A 78 -9.39 -4.10 6.90
CA PRO A 78 -9.07 -3.15 7.96
C PRO A 78 -10.30 -2.27 8.22
N SER A 79 -10.73 -2.14 9.48
CA SER A 79 -11.93 -1.38 9.84
C SER A 79 -11.86 0.12 9.52
N ILE A 80 -10.64 0.64 9.36
CA ILE A 80 -10.39 2.02 8.90
C ILE A 80 -10.72 2.22 7.42
N LEU A 81 -10.73 1.13 6.64
CA LEU A 81 -11.19 1.16 5.26
C LEU A 81 -12.70 0.95 5.28
N GLY A 82 -13.41 1.87 4.62
CA GLY A 82 -14.86 1.83 4.51
C GLY A 82 -15.34 0.71 3.57
N GLU A 83 -16.55 0.90 3.04
CA GLU A 83 -17.16 -0.07 2.15
C GLU A 83 -16.44 -0.16 0.78
N VAL A 84 -16.56 -1.32 0.15
CA VAL A 84 -16.07 -1.52 -1.23
C VAL A 84 -16.96 -0.72 -2.19
N VAL A 85 -16.41 0.38 -2.70
CA VAL A 85 -17.09 1.26 -3.66
C VAL A 85 -17.19 0.68 -5.07
N ARG A 86 -16.18 -0.11 -5.51
CA ARG A 86 -16.10 -0.68 -6.86
C ARG A 86 -15.35 -2.02 -6.85
N ARG A 87 -15.76 -2.96 -7.71
CA ARG A 87 -15.08 -4.25 -7.98
C ARG A 87 -15.30 -4.59 -9.46
N SER A 88 -14.25 -4.98 -10.16
CA SER A 88 -14.25 -5.28 -11.61
C SER A 88 -13.50 -6.56 -11.90
#